data_AF-A0A965CX70-F1
#
_entry.id   AF-A0A965CX70-F1
#
_cell.length_a   1.000
_cell.length_b   1.000
_cell.length_c   1.000
_cell.angle_alpha   90.00
_cell.angle_beta   90.00
_cell.angle_gamma   90.00
#
_symmetry.space_group_name_H-M   'P 1'
#
loop_
_entity.id
_entity.type
_entity.pdbx_description
1 polymer ?
#
loop_
_entity_poly.entity_id
_entity_poly.type
_entity_poly.pdbx_seq_one_letter_code
_entity_poly.pdbx_strand_id
1 'polypeptide(L)'
;MVYLILLGLSVITPLFAFYFSEQMAYHLHYKKLARSDKWFWQRDLSDEELDQLAHDKSKKFARIAAWVISLLSISGFVYISYLSFTEQL
;
A
#
# COMPACT_ATOMS: atom_id res chain seq x y z
N MET A 1 -16.71 -22.43 5.99
CA MET A 1 -16.66 -21.10 6.64
C MET A 1 -15.28 -20.45 6.49
N VAL A 2 -14.19 -21.10 6.91
CA VAL A 2 -12.82 -20.53 6.85
C VAL A 2 -12.40 -20.10 5.43
N TYR A 3 -12.65 -20.92 4.41
CA TYR A 3 -12.31 -20.58 3.02
C TYR A 3 -13.05 -19.34 2.48
N LEU A 4 -14.31 -19.12 2.89
CA LEU A 4 -15.07 -17.92 2.52
C LEU A 4 -14.50 -16.67 3.18
N ILE A 5 -14.02 -16.79 4.43
CA ILE A 5 -13.35 -15.70 5.15
C ILE A 5 -12.02 -15.36 4.46
N LEU A 6 -11.21 -16.37 4.11
CA LEU A 6 -9.94 -16.17 3.40
C LEU A 6 -10.15 -15.55 2.02
N LEU A 7 -11.22 -15.92 1.31
CA LEU A 7 -11.59 -15.31 0.03
C LEU A 7 -12.06 -13.85 0.21
N GLY A 8 -12.82 -13.55 1.27
CA GLY A 8 -13.16 -12.16 1.60
C GLY A 8 -11.92 -11.32 1.90
N LEU A 9 -10.98 -11.86 2.68
CA LEU A 9 -9.72 -11.19 3.02
C LEU A 9 -8.85 -10.98 1.79
N SER A 10 -8.77 -11.93 0.86
CA SER A 10 -7.95 -11.80 -0.35
C SER A 10 -8.44 -10.67 -1.27
N VAL A 11 -9.74 -10.40 -1.29
CA VAL A 11 -10.33 -9.29 -2.06
C VAL A 11 -10.12 -7.94 -1.39
N ILE A 12 -10.20 -7.88 -0.06
CA ILE A 12 -10.07 -6.62 0.71
C ILE A 12 -8.60 -6.20 0.86
N THR A 13 -7.68 -7.17 0.97
CA THR A 13 -6.26 -6.91 1.25
C THR A 13 -5.60 -5.95 0.26
N PRO A 14 -5.78 -6.06 -1.07
CA PRO A 14 -5.18 -5.13 -2.03
C PRO A 14 -5.66 -3.68 -1.87
N LEU A 15 -6.95 -3.49 -1.62
CA LEU A 15 -7.55 -2.17 -1.42
C LEU A 15 -7.03 -1.54 -0.12
N PHE A 16 -7.01 -2.32 0.96
CA PHE A 16 -6.52 -1.87 2.25
C PHE A 16 -5.02 -1.58 2.23
N ALA A 17 -4.23 -2.47 1.62
CA ALA A 17 -2.78 -2.31 1.48
C ALA A 17 -2.44 -1.06 0.66
N PHE A 18 -3.21 -0.76 -0.39
CA PHE A 18 -3.06 0.45 -1.18
C PHE A 18 -3.33 1.70 -0.36
N TYR A 19 -4.52 1.79 0.27
CA TYR A 19 -4.91 2.95 1.06
C TYR A 19 -3.94 3.23 2.21
N PHE A 20 -3.57 2.17 2.95
CA PHE A 20 -2.63 2.27 4.06
C PHE A 20 -1.23 2.69 3.59
N SER A 21 -0.73 2.11 2.51
CA SER A 21 0.59 2.46 1.96
C SER A 21 0.65 3.89 1.43
N GLU A 22 -0.45 4.38 0.83
CA GLU A 22 -0.57 5.76 0.34
C GLU A 22 -0.53 6.75 1.50
N GLN A 23 -1.39 6.55 2.51
CA GLN A 23 -1.41 7.37 3.72
C GLN A 23 -0.06 7.39 4.43
N MET A 24 0.56 6.21 4.59
CA MET A 24 1.84 6.08 5.28
C MET A 24 2.97 6.77 4.52
N ALA A 25 3.07 6.53 3.20
CA ALA A 25 4.09 7.15 2.37
C ALA A 25 3.93 8.66 2.32
N TYR A 26 2.69 9.16 2.16
CA TYR A 26 2.40 10.58 2.16
C TYR A 26 2.79 11.22 3.49
N HIS A 27 2.30 10.71 4.62
CA HIS A 27 2.47 11.38 5.92
C HIS A 27 3.89 11.26 6.48
N LEU A 28 4.54 10.11 6.34
CA LEU A 28 5.86 9.87 6.92
C LEU A 28 7.00 10.39 6.04
N HIS A 29 6.86 10.30 4.72
CA HIS A 29 7.94 10.61 3.79
C HIS A 29 7.65 11.84 2.95
N TYR A 30 6.61 11.82 2.11
CA TYR A 30 6.45 12.84 1.06
C TYR A 30 6.01 14.20 1.58
N LYS A 31 5.15 14.28 2.60
CA LYS A 31 4.74 15.55 3.24
C LYS A 31 5.91 16.28 3.89
N LYS A 32 6.80 15.54 4.55
CA LYS A 32 8.03 16.12 5.13
C LYS A 32 9.04 16.48 4.06
N LEU A 33 9.16 15.67 3.01
CA LEU A 33 10.08 15.91 1.90
C LEU A 33 9.67 17.14 1.08
N ALA A 34 8.37 17.34 0.84
CA ALA A 34 7.83 18.48 0.11
C ALA A 34 8.07 19.82 0.82
N ARG A 35 8.14 19.81 2.16
CA ARG A 35 8.45 20.98 3.00
C ARG A 35 9.92 21.10 3.38
N SER A 36 10.79 20.22 2.86
CA SER A 36 12.22 20.19 3.17
C SER A 36 13.03 20.80 2.04
N ASP A 37 14.23 21.30 2.38
CA ASP A 37 15.19 21.87 1.41
C ASP A 37 15.64 20.89 0.30
N LYS A 38 15.22 19.62 0.33
CA LYS A 38 15.47 18.67 -0.76
C LYS A 38 14.61 18.92 -2.00
N TRP A 39 13.43 19.52 -1.86
CA TRP A 39 12.62 20.03 -2.99
C TRP A 39 12.78 21.55 -3.19
N PHE A 40 13.72 22.17 -2.47
CA PHE A 40 14.05 23.60 -2.54
C PHE A 40 14.32 24.13 -3.94
N TRP A 41 14.75 23.25 -4.85
CA TRP A 41 15.02 23.59 -6.26
C TRP A 41 13.76 23.75 -7.11
N GLN A 42 12.56 23.46 -6.58
CA GLN A 42 11.26 23.63 -7.23
C GLN A 42 10.44 24.77 -6.61
N ARG A 43 11.11 25.80 -6.08
CA ARG A 43 10.49 26.96 -5.41
C ARG A 43 9.57 27.83 -6.26
N ASP A 44 9.48 27.56 -7.57
CA ASP A 44 8.51 28.20 -8.47
C ASP A 44 7.11 27.58 -8.37
N LEU A 45 6.98 26.41 -7.73
CA LEU A 45 5.69 25.75 -7.50
C LEU A 45 5.03 26.26 -6.21
N SER A 46 3.73 26.50 -6.29
CA SER A 46 2.91 26.82 -5.11
C SER A 46 2.89 25.65 -4.10
N ASP A 47 2.61 25.94 -2.84
CA ASP A 47 2.47 24.92 -1.79
C ASP A 47 1.44 23.83 -2.16
N GLU A 48 0.42 24.19 -2.93
CA GLU A 48 -0.64 23.30 -3.41
C GLU A 48 -0.13 22.33 -4.50
N GLU A 49 0.70 22.81 -5.42
CA GLU A 49 1.35 21.98 -6.44
C GLU A 49 2.40 21.05 -5.84
N LEU A 50 3.14 21.51 -4.82
CA LEU A 50 4.08 20.67 -4.07
C LEU A 50 3.33 19.56 -3.31
N ASP A 51 2.15 19.85 -2.74
CA ASP A 51 1.34 18.84 -2.06
C ASP A 51 0.75 17.83 -3.04
N GLN A 52 0.27 18.28 -4.22
CA GLN A 52 -0.16 17.38 -5.29
C GLN A 52 0.97 16.46 -5.77
N LEU A 53 2.18 17.01 -5.97
CA LEU A 53 3.35 16.23 -6.36
C LEU A 53 3.71 15.19 -5.29
N ALA A 54 3.64 15.57 -4.01
CA ALA A 54 3.85 14.65 -2.89
C ALA A 54 2.83 13.50 -2.91
N HIS A 55 1.56 13.81 -3.20
CA HIS A 55 0.48 12.84 -3.27
C HIS A 55 0.63 11.87 -4.45
N ASP A 56 1.01 12.38 -5.63
CA ASP A 56 1.24 11.55 -6.81
C ASP A 56 2.43 10.60 -6.62
N LYS A 57 3.50 11.08 -6.00
CA LYS A 57 4.66 10.24 -5.68
C LYS A 57 4.33 9.20 -4.61
N SER A 58 3.55 9.57 -3.58
CA SER A 58 3.08 8.59 -2.59
C SER A 58 2.20 7.53 -3.22
N LYS A 59 1.33 7.89 -4.17
CA LYS A 59 0.45 6.96 -4.87
C LYS A 59 1.21 5.94 -5.70
N LYS A 60 2.29 6.36 -6.39
CA LYS A 60 3.15 5.47 -7.15
C LYS A 60 3.88 4.47 -6.24
N PHE A 61 4.40 4.93 -5.11
CA PHE A 61 5.01 4.05 -4.11
C PHE A 61 3.99 3.09 -3.50
N ALA A 62 2.82 3.60 -3.12
CA ALA A 62 1.72 2.85 -2.54
C ALA A 62 1.25 1.72 -3.45
N ARG A 63 1.19 1.96 -4.77
CA ARG A 63 0.86 0.93 -5.74
C ARG A 63 1.83 -0.25 -5.69
N ILE A 64 3.14 0.02 -5.64
CA ILE A 64 4.18 -1.02 -5.58
C ILE A 64 4.11 -1.75 -4.23
N ALA A 65 4.04 -1.02 -3.13
CA ALA A 65 3.93 -1.59 -1.79
C ALA A 65 2.67 -2.46 -1.65
N ALA A 66 1.53 -2.00 -2.14
CA ALA A 66 0.28 -2.75 -2.13
C ALA A 66 0.39 -4.04 -2.96
N TRP A 67 1.05 -4.00 -4.11
CA TRP A 67 1.32 -5.19 -4.91
C TRP A 67 2.14 -6.23 -4.13
N VAL A 68 3.24 -5.80 -3.50
CA VAL A 68 4.09 -6.68 -2.69
C VAL A 68 3.34 -7.28 -1.51
N ILE A 69 2.62 -6.45 -0.75
CA ILE A 69 1.82 -6.89 0.40
C ILE A 69 0.74 -7.88 -0.05
N SER A 70 0.03 -7.56 -1.13
CA SER A 70 -1.03 -8.43 -1.66
C SER A 70 -0.51 -9.78 -2.09
N LEU A 71 0.62 -9.83 -2.81
CA LEU A 71 1.26 -11.09 -3.20
C LEU A 71 1.62 -11.94 -1.98
N LEU A 72 2.26 -11.34 -0.98
CA LEU A 72 2.63 -12.04 0.25
C LEU A 72 1.40 -12.53 1.02
N SER A 73 0.39 -11.70 1.20
CA SER A 73 -0.83 -12.09 1.93
C SER A 73 -1.65 -13.15 1.20
N ILE A 74 -1.89 -12.99 -0.10
CA ILE A 74 -2.66 -13.97 -0.90
C ILE A 74 -1.93 -15.30 -0.95
N SER A 75 -0.61 -15.30 -1.16
CA SER A 75 0.18 -16.55 -1.14
C SER A 75 0.11 -17.23 0.23
N GLY A 76 0.17 -16.47 1.33
CA GLY A 76 -0.04 -16.99 2.67
C GLY A 76 -1.43 -17.59 2.89
N PHE A 77 -2.49 -16.94 2.39
CA PHE A 77 -3.85 -17.47 2.48
C PHE A 77 -4.02 -18.78 1.70
N VAL A 78 -3.40 -18.88 0.51
CA VAL A 78 -3.39 -20.13 -0.27
C VAL A 78 -2.66 -21.23 0.48
N TYR A 79 -1.50 -20.92 1.08
CA TYR A 79 -0.73 -21.88 1.86
C TYR A 79 -1.49 -22.40 3.08
N ILE A 80 -2.12 -21.49 3.86
CA ILE A 80 -2.96 -21.86 5.01
C ILE A 80 -4.16 -22.71 4.56
N SER A 81 -4.76 -22.37 3.42
CA SER A 81 -5.87 -23.15 2.84
C SER A 81 -5.43 -24.56 2.47
N TYR A 82 -4.24 -24.71 1.87
CA TYR A 82 -3.67 -26.00 1.52
C TYR A 82 -3.40 -26.86 2.75
N LEU A 83 -2.72 -26.32 3.76
CA LEU A 83 -2.45 -27.03 5.02
C LEU A 83 -3.75 -27.47 5.71
N SER A 84 -4.74 -26.57 5.77
CA SER A 84 -6.04 -26.86 6.39
C SER A 84 -6.78 -27.99 5.68
N PHE A 85 -6.61 -28.12 4.36
CA PHE A 85 -7.22 -29.20 3.57
C PHE A 85 -6.48 -30.52 3.78
N THR A 86 -5.15 -30.51 3.85
CA THR A 86 -4.35 -31.73 4.06
C THR A 86 -4.44 -32.28 5.48
N GLU A 87 -4.65 -31.44 6.50
CA GLU A 87 -4.86 -31.89 7.88
C GLU A 87 -6.28 -32.43 8.12
N GLN A 88 -7.23 -32.14 7.22
CA GLN A 88 -8.61 -32.63 7.27
C GLN A 88 -8.83 -33.95 6.50
N LEU A 89 -7.80 -34.47 5.82
CA LEU A 89 -7.80 -35.67 4.98
C LEU A 89 -7.12 -36.84 5.68
#